data_AF-A0A392RZM8-F1
#
_entry.id   AF-A0A392RZM8-F1
#
_cell.length_a   1.000
_cell.length_b   1.000
_cell.length_c   1.000
_cell.angle_alpha   90.00
_cell.angle_beta   90.00
_cell.angle_gamma   90.00
#
_symmetry.space_group_name_H-M   'P 1'
#
loop_
_entity.id
_entity.type
_entity.pdbx_description
1 polymer ?
#
loop_
_entity_poly.entity_id
_entity_poly.type
_entity_poly.pdbx_seq_one_letter_code
_entity_poly.pdbx_strand_id
1 'polypeptide(L)'
;MYAKCGFVSRDAYAVFDSIIHKDVVSWNAMIAGLAENGLLEEAFSLFSLMVKGPIQPNYATIANILPVCASFDENVAYHCGRKIHSYVLQWPELSADVSVCNALMSFYLKVGRT
;
A
#
# COMPACT_ATOMS: atom_id res chain seq x y z
N MET A 1 -2.02 1.99 22.72
CA MET A 1 -1.56 1.45 24.02
C MET A 1 -2.25 0.11 24.33
N TYR A 2 -2.10 -0.87 23.44
CA TYR A 2 -1.89 -2.28 23.76
C TYR A 2 -0.69 -2.69 22.90
N ALA A 3 0.27 -3.35 23.54
CA ALA A 3 1.67 -3.36 23.15
C ALA A 3 1.95 -3.93 21.75
N LYS A 4 2.85 -3.24 21.02
CA LYS A 4 3.81 -3.77 20.05
C LYS A 4 3.30 -4.89 19.12
N CYS A 5 2.79 -4.46 17.97
CA CYS A 5 3.16 -4.92 16.62
C CYS A 5 3.03 -6.42 16.24
N GLY A 6 2.51 -7.32 17.09
CA GLY A 6 2.30 -8.74 16.72
C GLY A 6 0.89 -9.27 16.95
N PHE A 7 0.20 -8.78 17.98
CA PHE A 7 -1.15 -9.25 18.31
C PHE A 7 -2.22 -8.61 17.41
N VAL A 8 -2.09 -7.29 17.17
CA VAL A 8 -2.99 -6.55 16.26
C VAL A 8 -2.93 -7.11 14.84
N SER A 9 -1.75 -7.52 14.36
CA SER A 9 -1.63 -8.15 13.05
C SER A 9 -2.35 -9.49 13.02
N ARG A 10 -2.14 -10.36 14.01
CA ARG A 10 -2.78 -11.68 14.07
C ARG A 10 -4.30 -11.61 14.07
N ASP A 11 -4.88 -10.76 14.91
CA ASP A 11 -6.34 -10.62 14.99
C ASP A 11 -6.91 -9.98 13.71
N ALA A 12 -6.21 -8.98 13.14
CA ALA A 12 -6.61 -8.37 11.88
C ALA A 12 -6.54 -9.36 10.70
N TYR A 13 -5.50 -10.20 10.62
CA TYR A 13 -5.40 -11.27 9.63
C TYR A 13 -6.49 -12.33 9.83
N ALA A 14 -6.81 -12.71 11.08
CA ALA A 14 -7.89 -13.67 11.34
C ALA A 14 -9.24 -13.15 10.85
N VAL A 15 -9.57 -11.88 11.10
CA VAL A 15 -10.78 -11.24 10.59
C VAL A 15 -10.74 -11.15 9.06
N PHE A 16 -9.63 -10.66 8.49
CA PHE A 16 -9.47 -10.55 7.05
C PHE A 16 -9.64 -11.91 6.36
N ASP A 17 -9.00 -12.96 6.88
CA ASP A 17 -9.06 -14.31 6.33
C ASP A 17 -10.46 -14.92 6.42
N SER A 18 -11.23 -14.57 7.45
CA SER A 18 -12.64 -15.00 7.59
C SER A 18 -13.58 -14.41 6.52
N ILE A 19 -13.18 -13.35 5.82
CA ILE A 19 -13.98 -12.77 4.73
C ILE A 19 -13.95 -13.71 3.53
N ILE A 20 -15.11 -14.30 3.22
CA ILE A 20 -15.28 -15.26 2.11
C ILE A 20 -15.02 -14.58 0.75
N HIS A 21 -15.57 -13.37 0.56
CA HIS A 21 -15.43 -12.59 -0.67
C HIS A 21 -14.74 -11.27 -0.36
N LYS A 22 -13.40 -11.28 -0.42
CA LYS A 22 -12.58 -10.08 -0.23
C LYS A 22 -12.69 -9.17 -1.43
N ASP A 23 -13.06 -7.92 -1.19
CA ASP A 23 -13.13 -6.86 -2.19
C ASP A 23 -12.06 -5.77 -1.96
N VAL A 24 -11.95 -4.81 -2.87
CA VAL A 24 -10.95 -3.73 -2.79
C VAL A 24 -11.02 -2.97 -1.45
N VAL A 25 -12.20 -2.84 -0.84
CA VAL A 25 -12.38 -2.14 0.43
C VAL A 25 -11.76 -2.94 1.58
N SER A 26 -12.02 -4.24 1.66
CA SER A 26 -11.42 -5.11 2.68
C SER A 26 -9.89 -5.17 2.58
N TRP A 27 -9.35 -5.23 1.37
CA TRP A 27 -7.90 -5.16 1.13
C TRP A 27 -7.31 -3.82 1.56
N ASN A 28 -7.95 -2.70 1.17
CA ASN A 28 -7.50 -1.36 1.55
C ASN A 28 -7.54 -1.12 3.04
N ALA A 29 -8.58 -1.58 3.73
CA ALA A 29 -8.71 -1.47 5.17
C ALA A 29 -7.57 -2.22 5.89
N MET A 30 -7.24 -3.44 5.43
CA MET A 30 -6.15 -4.21 6.00
C MET A 30 -4.79 -3.57 5.73
N ILE A 31 -4.51 -3.13 4.50
CA ILE A 31 -3.26 -2.45 4.13
C ILE A 31 -3.08 -1.16 4.96
N ALA A 32 -4.12 -0.33 5.04
CA ALA A 32 -4.10 0.91 5.81
C ALA A 32 -3.88 0.63 7.31
N GLY A 33 -4.60 -0.34 7.87
CA GLY A 33 -4.45 -0.74 9.27
C GLY A 33 -3.04 -1.22 9.59
N LEU A 34 -2.42 -2.04 8.72
CA LEU A 34 -1.03 -2.46 8.89
C LEU A 34 -0.07 -1.24 8.83
N ALA A 35 -0.24 -0.37 7.85
CA ALA A 35 0.58 0.83 7.68
C ALA A 35 0.50 1.78 8.89
N GLU A 36 -0.70 2.07 9.38
CA GLU A 36 -0.95 2.92 10.56
C GLU A 36 -0.37 2.35 11.85
N ASN A 37 -0.22 1.02 11.93
CA ASN A 37 0.40 0.33 13.06
C ASN A 37 1.92 0.13 12.90
N GLY A 38 2.53 0.71 11.86
CA GLY A 38 3.97 0.61 11.60
C GLY A 38 4.42 -0.74 11.03
N LEU A 39 3.48 -1.60 10.61
CA LEU A 39 3.73 -2.90 10.01
C LEU A 39 3.92 -2.76 8.50
N LEU A 40 4.96 -2.01 8.13
CA LEU A 40 5.18 -1.53 6.76
C LEU A 40 5.50 -2.66 5.79
N GLU A 41 6.29 -3.64 6.23
CA GLU A 41 6.65 -4.80 5.41
C GLU A 41 5.43 -5.70 5.14
N GLU A 42 4.58 -5.91 6.15
CA GLU A 42 3.34 -6.66 6.02
C GLU A 42 2.34 -5.93 5.12
N ALA A 43 2.19 -4.60 5.28
CA ALA A 43 1.35 -3.78 4.41
C ALA A 43 1.78 -3.89 2.95
N PHE A 44 3.09 -3.81 2.69
CA PHE A 44 3.64 -3.93 1.34
C PHE A 44 3.55 -5.35 0.77
N SER A 45 3.73 -6.36 1.61
CA SER A 45 3.54 -7.77 1.22
C SER A 45 2.09 -8.04 0.82
N LEU A 46 1.13 -7.48 1.57
CA LEU A 46 -0.29 -7.62 1.28
C LEU A 46 -0.68 -6.88 -0.01
N PHE A 47 -0.17 -5.66 -0.23
CA PHE A 47 -0.30 -4.97 -1.52
C PHE A 47 0.27 -5.80 -2.69
N SER A 48 1.45 -6.39 -2.49
CA SER A 48 2.08 -7.24 -3.51
C SER A 48 1.24 -8.49 -3.84
N LEU A 49 0.53 -9.04 -2.84
CA LEU A 49 -0.40 -10.14 -3.04
C LEU A 49 -1.65 -9.69 -3.80
N MET A 50 -2.19 -8.50 -3.47
CA MET A 50 -3.33 -7.90 -4.15
C MET A 50 -3.03 -7.71 -5.65
N VAL A 51 -1.88 -7.11 -5.99
CA VAL A 51 -1.45 -6.87 -7.39
C VAL A 51 -1.34 -8.17 -8.21
N LYS A 52 -0.97 -9.29 -7.57
CA LYS A 52 -0.86 -10.61 -8.20
C LYS A 52 -2.18 -11.39 -8.21
N GLY A 53 -3.17 -10.91 -7.47
CA GLY A 53 -4.46 -11.55 -7.28
C GLY A 53 -5.52 -11.07 -8.28
N PRO A 54 -6.77 -11.53 -8.09
CA PRO A 54 -7.88 -11.13 -8.94
C PRO A 54 -8.43 -9.72 -8.63
N ILE A 55 -8.12 -9.17 -7.46
CA ILE A 55 -8.61 -7.85 -7.02
C ILE A 55 -7.57 -6.78 -7.35
N GLN A 56 -7.94 -5.85 -8.23
CA GLN A 56 -7.04 -4.78 -8.65
C GLN A 56 -6.98 -3.65 -7.61
N PRO A 57 -5.78 -3.12 -7.30
CA PRO A 57 -5.61 -1.86 -6.60
C PRO A 57 -6.43 -0.71 -7.21
N ASN A 58 -7.00 0.14 -6.36
CA ASN A 58 -7.64 1.39 -6.78
C ASN A 58 -6.84 2.62 -6.31
N TYR A 59 -7.36 3.82 -6.59
CA TYR A 59 -6.72 5.08 -6.20
C TYR A 59 -6.37 5.14 -4.70
N ALA A 60 -7.26 4.65 -3.83
CA ALA A 60 -7.04 4.62 -2.39
C ALA A 60 -5.93 3.63 -2.01
N THR A 61 -5.86 2.47 -2.67
CA THR A 61 -4.75 1.52 -2.49
C THR A 61 -3.41 2.19 -2.80
N ILE A 62 -3.31 2.88 -3.94
CA ILE A 62 -2.08 3.54 -4.38
C ILE A 62 -1.69 4.69 -3.43
N ALA A 63 -2.66 5.50 -3.02
CA ALA A 63 -2.45 6.59 -2.07
C ALA A 63 -1.93 6.10 -0.71
N ASN A 64 -2.41 4.94 -0.25
CA ASN A 64 -2.00 4.36 1.04
C ASN A 64 -0.63 3.68 0.98
N ILE A 65 -0.26 3.07 -0.15
CA ILE A 65 0.98 2.29 -0.23
C ILE A 65 2.23 3.12 -0.54
N LEU A 66 2.09 4.28 -1.19
CA LEU A 66 3.23 5.16 -1.49
C LEU A 66 3.94 5.67 -0.21
N PRO A 67 3.24 6.13 0.84
CA PRO A 67 3.85 6.47 2.13
C PRO A 67 4.60 5.30 2.80
N VAL A 68 4.07 4.08 2.67
CA VAL A 68 4.72 2.86 3.16
C VAL A 68 6.06 2.67 2.44
N CYS A 69 6.06 2.77 1.11
CA CYS A 69 7.30 2.64 0.34
C CYS A 69 8.31 3.75 0.61
N ALA A 70 7.86 4.97 0.90
CA ALA A 70 8.73 6.09 1.24
C ALA A 70 9.32 6.00 2.66
N SER A 71 9.05 4.91 3.38
CA SER A 71 9.57 4.65 4.72
C SER A 71 10.64 3.54 4.73
N PHE A 72 10.90 2.89 3.59
CA PHE A 72 12.02 1.98 3.41
C PHE A 72 13.32 2.73 3.10
N ASP A 73 14.46 2.03 3.11
CA ASP A 73 15.74 2.55 2.64
C ASP A 73 15.63 3.19 1.26
N GLU A 74 16.37 4.26 1.01
CA GLU A 74 16.25 5.12 -0.17
C GLU A 74 16.24 4.34 -1.50
N ASN A 75 17.18 3.40 -1.67
CA ASN A 75 17.27 2.58 -2.87
C ASN A 75 16.02 1.68 -3.03
N VAL A 76 15.57 1.08 -1.93
CA VAL A 76 14.36 0.23 -1.90
C VAL A 76 13.12 1.06 -2.19
N ALA A 77 13.00 2.23 -1.56
CA ALA A 77 11.93 3.18 -1.78
C ALA A 77 11.87 3.55 -3.26
N TYR A 78 12.99 4.01 -3.85
CA TYR A 78 13.06 4.40 -5.26
C TYR A 78 12.59 3.29 -6.20
N HIS A 79 13.07 2.06 -6.00
CA HIS A 79 12.64 0.91 -6.79
C HIS A 79 11.17 0.55 -6.58
N CYS A 80 10.66 0.61 -5.34
CA CYS A 80 9.25 0.41 -5.06
C CYS A 80 8.39 1.46 -5.81
N GLY A 81 8.70 2.74 -5.63
CA GLY A 81 7.95 3.84 -6.24
C GLY A 81 7.89 3.73 -7.75
N ARG A 82 8.99 3.35 -8.41
CA ARG A 82 9.00 3.09 -9.85
C ARG A 82 8.09 1.94 -10.28
N LYS A 83 8.03 0.86 -9.51
CA LYS A 83 7.11 -0.26 -9.80
C LYS A 83 5.65 0.17 -9.68
N ILE A 84 5.31 0.90 -8.61
CA ILE A 84 3.95 1.44 -8.40
C ILE A 84 3.60 2.44 -9.51
N HIS A 85 4.49 3.37 -9.83
CA HIS A 85 4.28 4.34 -10.89
C HIS A 85 4.07 3.66 -12.25
N SER A 86 4.90 2.67 -12.60
CA SER A 86 4.72 1.87 -13.82
C SER A 86 3.37 1.14 -13.83
N TYR A 87 2.92 0.62 -12.69
CA TYR A 87 1.59 0.04 -12.56
C TYR A 87 0.50 1.08 -12.82
N VAL A 88 0.56 2.25 -12.18
CA VAL A 88 -0.41 3.35 -12.38
C VAL A 88 -0.54 3.74 -13.85
N LEU A 89 0.57 3.81 -14.59
CA LEU A 89 0.56 4.15 -16.01
C LEU A 89 -0.12 3.10 -16.91
N GLN A 90 -0.24 1.85 -16.45
CA GLN A 90 -0.96 0.80 -17.18
C GLN A 90 -2.49 0.93 -17.04
N TRP A 91 -2.97 1.75 -16.12
CA TRP A 91 -4.39 1.93 -15.83
C TRP A 91 -4.80 3.40 -16.03
N PRO A 92 -5.52 3.73 -17.13
CA PRO A 92 -5.92 5.10 -17.43
C PRO A 92 -6.70 5.78 -16.29
N GLU A 93 -7.54 5.02 -15.59
CA GLU A 93 -8.33 5.53 -14.45
C GLU A 93 -7.44 5.95 -13.27
N LEU A 94 -6.35 5.23 -13.01
CA LEU A 94 -5.42 5.57 -11.92
C LEU A 94 -4.49 6.73 -12.31
N SER A 95 -4.03 6.74 -13.56
CA SER A 95 -3.11 7.80 -14.04
C SER A 95 -3.81 9.15 -14.25
N ALA A 96 -5.14 9.16 -14.42
CA ALA A 96 -5.94 10.37 -14.45
C ALA A 96 -6.38 10.87 -13.06
N ASP A 97 -6.21 10.07 -12.00
CA ASP A 97 -6.64 10.42 -10.65
C ASP A 97 -5.68 11.43 -9.98
N VAL A 98 -6.22 12.59 -9.61
CA VAL A 98 -5.44 13.68 -9.00
C VAL A 98 -4.81 13.27 -7.66
N SER A 99 -5.50 12.44 -6.87
CA SER A 99 -4.99 11.97 -5.58
C SER A 99 -3.80 11.05 -5.78
N VAL A 100 -3.86 10.16 -6.76
CA VAL A 100 -2.74 9.29 -7.16
C VAL A 100 -1.56 10.12 -7.65
N CYS A 101 -1.78 11.09 -8.54
CA CYS A 101 -0.72 11.98 -9.03
C CYS A 101 -0.05 12.77 -7.89
N ASN A 102 -0.84 13.31 -6.96
CA ASN A 102 -0.34 14.05 -5.80
C ASN A 102 0.46 13.14 -4.86
N ALA A 103 0.01 11.90 -4.65
CA ALA A 103 0.72 10.91 -3.84
C ALA A 103 2.06 10.53 -4.49
N LEU A 104 2.09 10.30 -5.80
CA LEU A 104 3.34 10.02 -6.55
C LEU A 104 4.31 11.20 -6.48
N MET A 105 3.81 12.42 -6.67
CA MET A 105 4.64 13.63 -6.58
C MET A 105 5.24 13.79 -5.18
N SER A 106 4.41 13.65 -4.14
CA SER A 106 4.86 13.72 -2.75
C SER A 106 5.89 12.63 -2.43
N PHE A 107 5.67 11.42 -2.94
CA PHE A 107 6.60 10.30 -2.83
C PHE A 107 7.97 10.64 -3.44
N TYR A 108 8.01 11.06 -4.71
CA TYR A 108 9.28 11.36 -5.39
C TYR A 108 9.99 12.57 -4.79
N LEU A 109 9.26 13.58 -4.31
CA LEU A 109 9.85 14.70 -3.59
C LEU A 109 10.52 14.27 -2.29
N LYS A 110 10.00 13.24 -1.61
CA LYS A 110 10.60 12.72 -0.38
C LYS A 110 11.82 11.84 -0.67
N VAL A 111 11.74 10.98 -1.68
CA VAL A 111 12.82 10.02 -2.01
C VAL A 111 13.95 10.66 -2.82
N GLY A 112 13.69 11.71 -3.59
CA GLY A 112 14.70 12.39 -4.42
C GLY A 112 15.36 13.62 -3.78
N ARG A 113 15.20 13.84 -2.46
CA ARG A 113 15.73 15.01 -1.73
C ARG A 113 17.06 14.74 -0.99
N THR A 114 17.75 13.66 -1.33
CA THR A 114 19.02 13.21 -0.75
C THR A 114 20.07 13.00 -1.82
#